data_AF-A0A6A6JQY4-F1
#
_entry.id   AF-A0A6A6JQY4-F1
#
_cell.length_a   1.000
_cell.length_b   1.000
_cell.length_c   1.000
_cell.angle_alpha   90.00
_cell.angle_beta   90.00
_cell.angle_gamma   90.00
#
_symmetry.space_group_name_H-M   'P 1'
#
loop_
_entity.id
_entity.type
_entity.pdbx_description
1 polymer ?
#
loop_
_entity_poly.entity_id
_entity_poly.type
_entity_poly.pdbx_seq_one_letter_code
_entity_poly.pdbx_strand_id
1 'polypeptide(L)'
;MEEKDEGGHAEPLDLVRLCLDEVVVVRLRGNRELKGRLHAYDSHCNLVLGEVEETIYIVEEEEEDEQSHVRIVKKQSEMLFVRGDSVVLIAPAEGIQDLRS
;
A
#
# COMPACT_ATOMS: atom_id res chain seq x y z
N MET A 1 -23.29 -27.68 -20.58
CA MET A 1 -22.72 -27.17 -19.31
C MET A 1 -21.23 -27.31 -19.51
N GLU A 2 -20.58 -26.26 -19.99
CA GLU A 2 -19.14 -26.30 -20.24
C GLU A 2 -18.43 -26.22 -18.90
N GLU A 3 -17.73 -27.29 -18.54
CA GLU A 3 -16.77 -27.30 -17.44
C GLU A 3 -15.65 -26.30 -17.79
N LYS A 4 -15.55 -25.22 -17.01
CA LYS A 4 -14.46 -24.26 -17.17
C LYS A 4 -13.25 -24.79 -16.43
N ASP A 5 -12.27 -25.21 -17.24
CA ASP A 5 -10.88 -25.53 -16.95
C ASP A 5 -10.36 -24.93 -15.63
N GLU A 6 -10.15 -25.80 -14.62
CA GLU A 6 -9.52 -25.50 -13.33
C GLU A 6 -8.00 -25.38 -13.49
N GLY A 7 -7.57 -24.36 -14.25
CA GLY A 7 -6.17 -24.02 -14.49
C GLY A 7 -5.95 -22.52 -14.69
N GLY A 8 -6.84 -21.69 -14.14
CA GLY A 8 -6.84 -20.25 -14.37
C GLY A 8 -5.62 -19.57 -13.76
N HIS A 9 -4.77 -18.98 -14.61
CA HIS A 9 -3.72 -18.06 -14.19
C HIS A 9 -4.29 -17.03 -13.19
N ALA A 10 -3.70 -16.94 -11.99
CA ALA A 10 -4.12 -15.94 -11.01
C ALA A 10 -4.03 -14.55 -11.62
N GLU A 11 -5.14 -13.82 -11.66
CA GLU A 11 -5.11 -12.42 -12.06
C GLU A 11 -4.43 -11.60 -10.96
N PRO A 12 -3.78 -10.47 -11.28
CA PRO A 12 -3.06 -9.68 -10.28
C PRO A 12 -3.92 -9.29 -9.06
N LEU A 13 -5.21 -9.02 -9.28
CA LEU A 13 -6.16 -8.69 -8.21
C LEU A 13 -6.60 -9.90 -7.37
N ASP A 14 -6.45 -11.12 -7.87
CA ASP A 14 -6.70 -12.33 -7.08
C ASP A 14 -5.67 -12.46 -5.95
N LEU A 15 -4.43 -12.01 -6.18
CA LEU A 15 -3.41 -11.97 -5.12
C LEU A 15 -3.73 -10.92 -4.05
N VAL A 16 -4.29 -9.77 -4.45
CA VAL A 16 -4.76 -8.76 -3.50
C VAL A 16 -5.92 -9.30 -2.66
N ARG A 17 -6.78 -10.14 -3.25
CA ARG A 17 -7.87 -10.82 -2.52
C ARG A 17 -7.37 -11.67 -1.36
N LEU A 18 -6.21 -12.32 -1.52
CA LEU A 18 -5.58 -13.13 -0.48
C LEU A 18 -5.12 -12.29 0.72
N CYS A 19 -5.01 -10.97 0.56
CA CYS A 19 -4.61 -10.04 1.62
C CYS A 19 -5.81 -9.39 2.34
N LEU A 20 -7.04 -9.80 2.07
CA LEU A 20 -8.21 -9.30 2.82
C LEU A 20 -8.11 -9.70 4.30
N ASP A 21 -8.43 -8.76 5.18
CA ASP A 21 -8.27 -8.84 6.64
C ASP A 21 -6.82 -8.94 7.13
N GLU A 22 -5.84 -8.90 6.22
CA GLU A 22 -4.41 -8.89 6.53
C GLU A 22 -3.83 -7.47 6.52
N VAL A 23 -2.67 -7.31 7.18
CA VAL A 23 -1.94 -6.03 7.14
C VAL A 23 -1.15 -5.91 5.85
N VAL A 24 -1.38 -4.82 5.13
CA VAL A 24 -0.69 -4.49 3.87
C VAL A 24 0.13 -3.21 4.01
N VAL A 25 1.16 -3.10 3.20
CA VAL A 25 1.89 -1.85 2.92
C VAL A 25 1.46 -1.34 1.55
N VAL A 26 1.00 -0.09 1.50
CA VAL A 26 0.53 0.58 0.29
C VAL A 26 1.40 1.80 0.04
N ARG A 27 2.07 1.84 -1.11
CA ARG A 27 2.78 3.05 -1.56
C ARG A 27 1.86 3.89 -2.42
N LEU A 28 1.79 5.17 -2.09
CA LEU A 28 1.04 6.17 -2.82
C LEU A 28 2.00 7.10 -3.58
N ARG A 29 1.46 7.78 -4.60
CA ARG A 29 2.14 8.93 -5.22
C ARG A 29 2.43 10.00 -4.16
N GLY A 30 3.52 10.76 -4.37
CA GLY A 30 3.88 11.90 -3.52
C GLY A 30 4.56 11.51 -2.21
N ASN A 31 5.41 10.49 -2.21
CA ASN A 31 6.23 10.09 -1.07
C ASN A 31 5.42 9.78 0.19
N ARG A 32 4.36 9.00 0.01
CA ARG A 32 3.47 8.56 1.09
C ARG A 32 3.39 7.04 1.11
N GLU A 33 3.48 6.46 2.29
CA GLU A 33 3.32 5.03 2.54
C GLU A 33 2.25 4.84 3.60
N LEU A 34 1.35 3.88 3.38
CA LEU A 34 0.34 3.47 4.36
C LEU A 34 0.65 2.05 4.81
N LYS A 35 0.51 1.78 6.10
CA LYS A 35 0.47 0.43 6.66
C LYS A 35 -0.84 0.27 7.41
N GLY A 36 -1.64 -0.72 7.07
CA GLY A 36 -2.94 -0.94 7.71
C GLY A 36 -3.60 -2.23 7.25
N ARG A 37 -4.69 -2.63 7.92
CA ARG A 37 -5.46 -3.83 7.59
C ARG A 37 -6.36 -3.60 6.38
N LEU A 38 -6.32 -4.48 5.39
CA LEU A 38 -7.13 -4.35 4.17
C LEU A 38 -8.56 -4.88 4.40
N HIS A 39 -9.53 -3.98 4.50
CA HIS A 39 -10.94 -4.36 4.68
C HIS A 39 -11.66 -4.59 3.35
N ALA A 40 -11.37 -3.81 2.31
CA ALA A 40 -12.01 -3.93 1.01
C ALA A 40 -11.15 -3.32 -0.12
N TYR A 41 -11.38 -3.78 -1.34
CA TYR A 41 -10.83 -3.20 -2.56
C TYR A 41 -11.78 -3.37 -3.75
N ASP A 42 -11.52 -2.66 -4.85
CA ASP A 42 -12.23 -2.82 -6.12
C ASP A 42 -11.27 -2.89 -7.32
N SER A 43 -11.83 -2.98 -8.54
CA SER A 43 -11.06 -3.04 -9.79
C SER A 43 -10.27 -1.77 -10.13
N HIS A 44 -10.57 -0.64 -9.47
CA HIS A 44 -9.82 0.60 -9.61
C HIS A 44 -8.66 0.70 -8.62
N CYS A 45 -8.49 -0.31 -7.75
CA CYS A 45 -7.60 -0.27 -6.60
C CYS A 45 -7.98 0.82 -5.58
N ASN A 46 -9.26 1.20 -5.51
CA ASN A 46 -9.72 1.91 -4.31
C ASN A 46 -9.62 0.95 -3.13
N LEU A 47 -9.22 1.43 -1.96
CA LEU A 47 -9.01 0.60 -0.77
C LEU A 47 -9.77 1.16 0.43
N VAL A 48 -10.27 0.27 1.28
CA VAL A 48 -10.70 0.60 2.64
C VAL A 48 -9.70 -0.06 3.58
N LEU A 49 -8.97 0.76 4.34
CA LEU A 49 -7.96 0.31 5.29
C LEU A 49 -8.40 0.64 6.72
N GLY A 50 -8.13 -0.26 7.65
CA GLY A 50 -8.33 -0.08 9.09
C GLY A 50 -7.01 -0.04 9.85
N GLU A 51 -7.00 0.60 11.03
CA GLU A 51 -5.82 0.71 11.92
C GLU A 51 -4.58 1.20 11.17
N VAL A 52 -4.72 2.32 10.46
CA VAL A 52 -3.75 2.79 9.48
C VAL A 52 -2.69 3.68 10.12
N GLU A 53 -1.43 3.36 9.90
CA GLU A 53 -0.29 4.26 10.05
C GLU A 53 0.12 4.82 8.67
N GLU A 54 0.03 6.13 8.51
CA GLU A 54 0.53 6.85 7.34
C GLU A 54 1.92 7.41 7.65
N THR A 55 2.88 7.21 6.73
CA THR A 55 4.20 7.83 6.73
C THR A 55 4.35 8.74 5.52
N ILE A 56 4.69 10.01 5.76
CA ILE A 56 4.90 11.05 4.74
C ILE A 56 6.37 11.45 4.77
N TYR A 57 7.07 11.35 3.63
CA TYR A 57 8.45 11.78 3.49
C TYR A 57 8.49 13.15 2.81
N ILE A 58 8.96 14.16 3.54
CA ILE A 58 9.10 15.53 3.07
C ILE A 58 10.59 15.75 2.81
N VAL A 59 10.93 16.03 1.56
CA VAL A 59 12.29 16.45 1.18
C VAL A 59 12.32 17.95 1.30
N GLU A 60 13.10 18.47 2.24
CA GLU A 60 13.34 19.90 2.39
C GLU A 60 14.64 20.19 1.62
N GLU A 61 14.53 21.02 0.57
CA GLU A 61 15.68 21.49 -0.21
C GLU A 61 16.20 22.75 0.50
N GLU A 62 17.37 22.67 1.13
CA GLU A 62 18.05 23.86 1.64
C GLU A 62 18.87 24.50 0.51
N GLU A 63 18.84 25.84 0.46
CA GLU A 63 19.64 26.61 -0.50
C GLU A 63 21.12 26.59 -0.07
N GLU A 64 21.94 26.09 -0.99
CA GLU A 64 23.41 26.11 -1.00
C GLU A 64 24.13 25.27 0.09
N ASP A 65 24.68 24.14 -0.36
CA ASP A 65 25.79 23.37 0.22
C ASP A 65 25.53 22.37 1.37
N GLU A 66 24.28 22.14 1.79
CA GLU A 66 23.96 21.10 2.80
C GLU A 66 23.20 19.89 2.23
N GLN A 67 23.43 18.72 2.82
CA GLN A 67 22.81 17.45 2.41
C GLN A 67 21.29 17.54 2.61
N SER A 68 20.51 17.20 1.58
CA SER A 68 19.05 17.20 1.66
C SER A 68 18.55 16.39 2.85
N HIS A 69 17.80 17.04 3.76
CA HIS A 69 17.21 16.35 4.90
C HIS A 69 15.81 15.83 4.56
N VAL A 70 15.59 14.55 4.88
CA VAL A 70 14.28 13.92 4.74
C VAL A 70 13.59 13.96 6.09
N ARG A 71 12.55 14.79 6.20
CA ARG A 71 11.67 14.82 7.36
C ARG A 71 10.57 13.78 7.21
N ILE A 72 10.38 12.96 8.25
CA ILE A 72 9.34 11.92 8.29
C ILE A 72 8.21 12.36 9.22
N VAL A 73 6.98 12.39 8.72
CA VAL A 73 5.77 12.65 9.51
C VAL A 73 4.91 11.40 9.53
N LYS A 74 4.47 10.98 10.72
CA LYS A 74 3.55 9.86 10.89
C LYS A 74 2.17 10.32 11.38
N LYS A 75 1.12 9.70 10.84
CA LYS A 75 -0.28 9.93 11.24
C LYS A 75 -0.98 8.59 11.45
N GLN A 76 -1.95 8.57 12.36
CA GLN A 76 -2.78 7.41 12.63
C GLN A 76 -4.24 7.70 12.29
N SER A 77 -4.92 6.71 11.70
CA SER A 77 -6.34 6.76 11.38
C SER A 77 -6.98 5.41 11.71
N GLU A 78 -8.12 5.42 12.39
CA GLU A 78 -8.87 4.19 12.69
C GLU A 78 -9.37 3.51 11.41
N MET A 79 -9.91 4.30 10.48
CA MET A 79 -10.38 3.87 9.16
C MET A 79 -9.99 4.91 8.10
N LEU A 80 -9.59 4.46 6.92
CA LEU A 80 -9.18 5.31 5.81
C LEU A 80 -9.67 4.75 4.48
N PHE A 81 -10.37 5.59 3.70
CA PHE A 81 -10.66 5.33 2.30
C PHE A 81 -9.53 5.90 1.43
N VAL A 82 -9.00 5.08 0.52
CA VAL A 82 -7.92 5.44 -0.40
C VAL A 82 -8.44 5.35 -1.83
N ARG A 83 -8.24 6.41 -2.61
CA ARG A 83 -8.57 6.45 -4.04
C ARG A 83 -7.46 5.78 -4.86
N GLY A 84 -7.86 4.86 -5.74
CA GLY A 84 -6.97 4.02 -6.53
C GLY A 84 -6.04 4.75 -7.49
N ASP A 85 -6.44 5.93 -7.99
CA ASP A 85 -5.59 6.80 -8.82
C ASP A 85 -4.26 7.19 -8.14
N SER A 86 -4.19 7.13 -6.81
CA SER A 86 -2.97 7.46 -6.05
C SER A 86 -2.10 6.25 -5.73
N VAL A 87 -2.65 5.04 -5.85
CA VAL A 87 -1.97 3.79 -5.50
C VAL A 87 -0.91 3.46 -6.54
N VAL A 88 0.28 3.12 -6.07
CA VAL A 88 1.42 2.71 -6.91
C VAL A 88 1.76 1.23 -6.67
N LEU A 89 1.69 0.78 -5.42
CA LEU A 89 2.01 -0.60 -5.03
C LEU A 89 1.19 -1.02 -3.81
N ILE A 90 0.78 -2.28 -3.78
CA ILE A 90 0.17 -2.97 -2.64
C ILE A 90 1.03 -4.22 -2.38
N ALA A 91 1.44 -4.44 -1.14
CA ALA A 91 2.21 -5.61 -0.74
C ALA A 91 1.77 -6.13 0.64
N PRO A 92 1.80 -7.46 0.87
CA PRO A 92 1.59 -8.02 2.20
C PRO A 92 2.70 -7.55 3.15
N ALA A 93 2.36 -7.22 4.40
CA ALA A 93 3.35 -6.70 5.35
C ALA A 93 4.35 -7.77 5.82
N GLU A 94 3.95 -9.04 5.88
CA GLU A 94 4.83 -10.14 6.31
C GLU A 94 5.94 -10.43 5.27
N GLY A 95 5.64 -10.30 3.98
CA GLY A 95 6.61 -10.57 2.89
C GLY A 95 7.73 -9.53 2.73
N ILE A 96 7.68 -8.40 3.45
CA ILE A 96 8.69 -7.33 3.36
C ILE A 96 9.89 -7.58 4.31
N GLN A 97 9.75 -8.48 5.29
CA GLN A 97 10.83 -8.78 6.24
C GLN A 97 12.02 -9.52 5.60
N ASP A 98 11.78 -10.30 4.54
CA ASP A 98 12.80 -11.16 3.90
C ASP A 98 13.73 -10.44 2.92
N LEU A 99 13.45 -9.18 2.55
CA LEU A 99 14.29 -8.40 1.61
C LEU A 99 15.38 -7.56 2.30
N ARG A 100 15.51 -7.66 3.62
CA ARG A 100 16.49 -6.91 4.42
C ARG A 100 17.58 -7.78 5.06
N SER A 101 17.67 -9.06 4.68
CA SER A 101 18.75 -9.98 5.08
C SER A 101 19.85 -10.08 4.03
#